data_AF-A0A7R9ZU70-F1
#
_entry.id   AF-A0A7R9ZU70-F1
#
_cell.length_a   1.000
_cell.length_b   1.000
_cell.length_c   1.000
_cell.angle_alpha   90.00
_cell.angle_beta   90.00
_cell.angle_gamma   90.00
#
_symmetry.space_group_name_H-M   'P 1'
#
loop_
_entity.id
_entity.type
_entity.pdbx_description
1 polymer ?
#
loop_
_entity_poly.entity_id
_entity_poly.type
_entity_poly.pdbx_seq_one_letter_code
_entity_poly.pdbx_strand_id
1 'polypeptide(L)'
;IIFSPRSTVHHLQKSFFVSLRSNSKFPTTKTRRARPTKIPRPSFHKMKFSSKSTPIVVTMFSLAARRTAGFVNRNAVAKTATRSYAGNSVSLAKDGQAEVILVGCGAPNRGMGWYHAIQMLEDKCPSASLDYVVEPWFMGAGADSEPGKEFGEWQSSAEAAYGTKFAASLDDLPPPAAPRLALISGRTADNPRLLSESIAHGSKCIYLEKPGAPTVVELEAMKTEADAADVEVLMGYNKNVCKYVRKTREFAETVDGSHVTFVSNNAYENTPESLGECFERNAEGMLKNMAI
;
A
#
# COMPACT_ATOMS: atom_id res chain seq x y z
N ILE A 1 -11.47 5.18 5.76
CA ILE A 1 -10.64 3.98 5.58
C ILE A 1 -11.28 2.97 6.53
N ILE A 2 -11.87 1.94 5.92
CA ILE A 2 -12.88 0.96 6.37
C ILE A 2 -13.51 1.19 7.77
N PHE A 3 -14.79 1.55 7.76
CA PHE A 3 -15.73 1.25 8.85
C PHE A 3 -16.97 0.60 8.26
N SER A 4 -17.34 -0.57 8.75
CA SER A 4 -18.73 -0.88 9.13
C SER A 4 -18.77 -2.13 10.01
N PRO A 5 -19.35 -2.06 11.23
CA PRO A 5 -19.70 -3.23 12.02
C PRO A 5 -21.19 -3.59 11.83
N ARG A 6 -21.50 -4.88 11.61
CA ARG A 6 -22.48 -5.67 12.39
C ARG A 6 -22.84 -7.01 11.74
N SER A 7 -23.06 -7.95 12.64
CA SER A 7 -23.44 -9.35 12.52
C SER A 7 -24.86 -9.63 11.99
N THR A 8 -24.96 -10.75 11.27
CA THR A 8 -26.10 -11.70 11.13
C THR A 8 -27.48 -11.15 10.73
N VAL A 9 -27.91 -11.46 9.50
CA VAL A 9 -28.97 -12.44 9.12
C VAL A 9 -29.34 -12.19 7.65
N HIS A 10 -29.58 -13.29 6.92
CA HIS A 10 -29.98 -13.40 5.52
C HIS A 10 -30.81 -12.25 4.90
N HIS A 11 -30.51 -12.04 3.61
CA HIS A 11 -31.20 -11.28 2.55
C HIS A 11 -30.70 -9.87 2.20
N LEU A 12 -30.31 -9.78 0.91
CA LEU A 12 -30.26 -8.60 0.03
C LEU A 12 -29.09 -7.61 0.21
N GLN A 13 -27.99 -7.87 -0.50
CA GLN A 13 -27.33 -6.84 -1.33
C GLN A 13 -26.38 -7.48 -2.36
N LYS A 14 -26.95 -7.92 -3.49
CA LYS A 14 -26.21 -8.08 -4.75
C LYS A 14 -26.12 -6.70 -5.41
N SER A 15 -25.13 -5.90 -5.04
CA SER A 15 -24.80 -4.69 -5.81
C SER A 15 -23.30 -4.41 -5.74
N PHE A 16 -22.72 -4.21 -6.92
CA PHE A 16 -21.39 -3.63 -7.19
C PHE A 16 -20.17 -4.55 -7.15
N PHE A 17 -20.01 -5.34 -8.22
CA PHE A 17 -18.71 -5.60 -8.83
C PHE A 17 -18.85 -5.53 -10.36
N VAL A 18 -17.92 -4.83 -11.03
CA VAL A 18 -17.86 -4.75 -12.49
C VAL A 18 -17.42 -6.12 -13.02
N SER A 19 -18.39 -6.90 -13.51
CA SER A 19 -18.13 -8.10 -14.30
C SER A 19 -17.77 -7.68 -15.72
N LEU A 20 -16.53 -7.93 -16.14
CA LEU A 20 -16.09 -7.79 -17.52
C LEU A 20 -16.72 -8.90 -18.37
N ARG A 21 -17.87 -8.63 -18.99
CA ARG A 21 -18.36 -9.39 -20.15
C ARG A 21 -18.09 -8.60 -21.42
N SER A 22 -17.17 -9.06 -22.23
CA SER A 22 -16.93 -8.54 -23.58
C SER A 22 -18.07 -8.96 -24.51
N ASN A 23 -18.81 -8.00 -25.06
CA ASN A 23 -19.63 -8.24 -26.24
C ASN A 23 -19.49 -7.03 -27.19
N SER A 24 -18.57 -7.14 -28.14
CA SER A 24 -18.32 -6.12 -29.16
C SER A 24 -19.10 -6.42 -30.43
N LYS A 25 -20.19 -5.69 -30.68
CA LYS A 25 -20.63 -5.33 -32.03
C LYS A 25 -21.35 -3.97 -31.98
N PHE A 26 -20.74 -2.95 -32.58
CA PHE A 26 -21.44 -1.73 -32.99
C PHE A 26 -21.17 -1.45 -34.47
N PRO A 27 -22.19 -1.06 -35.26
CA PRO A 27 -22.03 -0.74 -36.68
C PRO A 27 -21.53 0.69 -36.88
N THR A 28 -20.77 0.89 -37.96
CA THR A 28 -20.25 2.18 -38.40
C THR A 28 -21.30 2.97 -39.19
N THR A 29 -21.65 4.18 -38.73
CA THR A 29 -22.27 5.21 -39.59
C THR A 29 -21.43 6.49 -39.55
N LYS A 30 -21.05 6.94 -40.75
CA LYS A 30 -20.30 8.18 -40.99
C LYS A 30 -21.24 9.38 -40.89
N THR A 31 -20.95 10.33 -40.00
CA THR A 31 -21.53 11.67 -40.01
C THR A 31 -20.46 12.75 -40.21
N ARG A 32 -20.89 13.78 -40.93
CA ARG A 32 -20.10 14.78 -41.66
C ARG A 32 -19.66 15.92 -40.72
N ARG A 33 -18.38 16.30 -40.76
CA ARG A 33 -17.78 17.36 -39.92
C ARG A 33 -18.34 18.75 -40.26
N ALA A 34 -18.85 19.46 -39.25
CA ALA A 34 -19.05 20.91 -39.28
C ALA A 34 -17.86 21.63 -38.57
N ARG A 35 -17.49 22.82 -39.04
CA ARG A 35 -16.38 23.64 -38.53
C ARG A 35 -16.69 24.23 -37.14
N PRO A 36 -15.70 24.40 -36.25
CA PRO A 36 -15.92 24.99 -34.94
C PRO A 36 -15.94 26.52 -35.00
N THR A 37 -16.91 27.13 -34.35
CA THR A 37 -16.96 28.55 -34.00
C THR A 37 -16.12 28.82 -32.76
N LYS A 38 -15.44 29.98 -32.74
CA LYS A 38 -14.55 30.42 -31.64
C LYS A 38 -15.38 30.76 -30.39
N ILE A 39 -15.07 30.11 -29.27
CA ILE A 39 -15.58 30.44 -27.93
C ILE A 39 -14.64 31.48 -27.29
N PRO A 40 -15.15 32.60 -26.72
CA PRO A 40 -14.31 33.59 -26.04
C PRO A 40 -13.86 33.11 -24.65
N ARG A 41 -12.62 33.43 -24.29
CA ARG A 41 -11.99 33.07 -23.00
C ARG A 41 -12.54 33.95 -21.87
N PRO A 42 -12.85 33.40 -20.68
CA PRO A 42 -13.17 34.21 -19.51
C PRO A 42 -11.91 34.83 -18.89
N SER A 43 -12.03 36.08 -18.44
CA SER A 43 -10.99 36.84 -17.74
C SER A 43 -10.83 36.36 -16.30
N PHE A 44 -9.63 35.92 -15.92
CA PHE A 44 -9.30 35.60 -14.53
C PHE A 44 -8.96 36.88 -13.74
N HIS A 45 -9.77 37.19 -12.72
CA HIS A 45 -9.40 38.15 -11.67
C HIS A 45 -8.41 37.49 -10.71
N LYS A 46 -7.25 38.15 -10.50
CA LYS A 46 -6.21 37.72 -9.55
C LYS A 46 -6.68 37.95 -8.11
N MET A 47 -6.90 36.86 -7.36
CA MET A 47 -6.99 36.89 -5.91
C MET A 47 -5.58 36.92 -5.31
N LYS A 48 -5.25 37.97 -4.54
CA LYS A 48 -4.01 38.07 -3.76
C LYS A 48 -4.21 37.36 -2.42
N PHE A 49 -3.42 36.32 -2.16
CA PHE A 49 -3.27 35.75 -0.81
C PHE A 49 -2.13 36.46 -0.07
N SER A 50 -2.44 36.94 1.13
CA SER A 50 -1.48 37.56 2.06
C SER A 50 -1.05 36.49 3.07
N SER A 51 0.20 36.04 3.00
CA SER A 51 0.81 35.15 3.99
C SER A 51 1.60 35.96 5.01
N LYS A 52 1.07 36.09 6.22
CA LYS A 52 1.86 36.51 7.39
C LYS A 52 2.36 35.24 8.08
N SER A 53 3.64 34.95 7.92
CA SER A 53 4.36 33.88 8.62
C SER A 53 5.16 34.50 9.77
N THR A 54 4.80 34.16 11.00
CA THR A 54 5.55 34.50 12.22
C THR A 54 6.57 33.39 12.49
N PRO A 55 7.87 33.68 12.67
CA PRO A 55 8.86 32.67 13.02
C PRO A 55 8.81 32.35 14.53
N ILE A 56 8.69 31.08 14.88
CA ILE A 56 8.95 30.57 16.23
C ILE A 56 10.42 30.13 16.27
N VAL A 57 11.18 30.77 17.15
CA VAL A 57 12.58 30.43 17.46
C VAL A 57 12.58 29.29 18.47
N VAL A 58 13.16 28.14 18.12
CA VAL A 58 13.41 27.04 19.05
C VAL A 58 14.91 26.99 19.34
N THR A 59 15.27 27.31 20.58
CA THR A 59 16.63 27.24 21.10
C THR A 59 16.99 25.79 21.42
N MET A 60 17.90 25.19 20.65
CA MET A 60 18.50 23.88 20.94
C MET A 60 19.62 24.04 21.97
N PHE A 61 19.50 23.38 23.13
CA PHE A 61 20.59 23.23 24.09
C PHE A 61 21.57 22.16 23.61
N SER A 62 22.81 22.58 23.34
CA SER A 62 23.96 21.71 23.10
C SER A 62 24.55 21.23 24.43
N LEU A 63 24.66 19.92 24.64
CA LEU A 63 25.64 19.35 25.56
C LEU A 63 26.59 18.43 24.79
N ALA A 64 27.86 18.81 24.79
CA ALA A 64 28.94 18.03 24.22
C ALA A 64 29.88 17.50 25.30
N ALA A 65 30.28 16.25 25.09
CA ALA A 65 31.56 15.61 25.44
C ALA A 65 31.84 15.21 26.91
N ARG A 66 32.22 13.94 27.13
CA ARG A 66 33.61 13.45 26.98
C ARG A 66 33.75 11.92 27.18
N ARG A 67 34.42 11.30 26.20
CA ARG A 67 35.46 10.22 26.19
C ARG A 67 35.61 9.31 27.44
N THR A 68 35.76 8.00 27.27
CA THR A 68 37.09 7.35 27.04
C THR A 68 37.00 5.89 26.56
N ALA A 69 38.08 5.45 25.93
CA ALA A 69 38.28 4.22 25.17
C ALA A 69 38.54 2.95 26.03
N GLY A 70 38.28 1.78 25.43
CA GLY A 70 38.74 0.48 25.92
C GLY A 70 38.71 -0.57 24.81
N PHE A 71 39.88 -0.90 24.28
CA PHE A 71 40.18 -1.94 23.28
C PHE A 71 40.09 -3.33 23.93
N VAL A 72 39.36 -4.30 23.36
CA VAL A 72 39.77 -5.72 23.34
C VAL A 72 39.17 -6.40 22.09
N ASN A 73 40.06 -6.93 21.26
CA ASN A 73 39.80 -7.76 20.11
C ASN A 73 39.76 -9.23 20.55
N ARG A 74 38.72 -10.00 20.19
CA ARG A 74 38.77 -11.47 20.15
C ARG A 74 37.92 -12.02 19.01
N ASN A 75 38.61 -12.57 18.01
CA ASN A 75 38.09 -13.51 17.04
C ASN A 75 37.35 -14.66 17.74
N ALA A 76 36.11 -14.90 17.34
CA ALA A 76 35.43 -16.19 17.52
C ALA A 76 34.46 -16.41 16.36
N VAL A 77 34.90 -17.22 15.40
CA VAL A 77 34.02 -17.89 14.44
C VAL A 77 33.23 -18.94 15.23
N ALA A 78 31.93 -18.74 15.43
CA ALA A 78 31.05 -19.76 15.99
C ALA A 78 29.59 -19.55 15.53
N LYS A 79 29.20 -20.42 14.59
CA LYS A 79 27.89 -21.08 14.45
C LYS A 79 26.63 -20.21 14.61
N THR A 80 25.94 -20.05 13.48
CA THR A 80 24.52 -19.66 13.36
C THR A 80 23.68 -20.41 14.40
N ALA A 81 23.40 -19.73 15.51
CA ALA A 81 22.46 -20.19 16.51
C ALA A 81 21.06 -19.80 16.04
N THR A 82 20.24 -20.79 15.71
CA THR A 82 18.79 -20.64 15.65
C THR A 82 18.32 -20.10 16.99
N ARG A 83 17.96 -18.81 17.00
CA ARG A 83 17.50 -18.09 18.18
C ARG A 83 16.08 -18.56 18.49
N SER A 84 15.94 -19.53 19.39
CA SER A 84 14.66 -19.89 20.00
C SER A 84 14.18 -18.70 20.84
N TYR A 85 13.23 -17.92 20.31
CA TYR A 85 12.61 -16.79 20.98
C TYR A 85 11.75 -17.29 22.15
N ALA A 86 12.18 -17.03 23.39
CA ALA A 86 11.35 -17.15 24.57
C ALA A 86 10.26 -16.06 24.54
N GLY A 87 9.02 -16.46 24.83
CA GLY A 87 7.80 -15.73 24.51
C GLY A 87 7.67 -14.34 25.16
N ASN A 88 7.86 -13.30 24.35
CA ASN A 88 7.06 -12.08 24.47
C ASN A 88 5.72 -12.36 23.80
N SER A 89 4.61 -12.25 24.54
CA SER A 89 3.24 -12.42 24.03
C SER A 89 3.06 -11.67 22.70
N VAL A 90 2.68 -12.39 21.65
CA VAL A 90 2.28 -11.79 20.37
C VAL A 90 1.05 -10.92 20.66
N SER A 91 1.01 -9.69 20.13
CA SER A 91 -0.25 -8.96 20.07
C SER A 91 -1.15 -9.69 19.10
N LEU A 92 -2.15 -10.40 19.62
CA LEU A 92 -3.11 -11.13 18.82
C LEU A 92 -4.34 -10.27 18.55
N ALA A 93 -4.91 -10.41 17.37
CA ALA A 93 -6.19 -9.83 17.03
C ALA A 93 -7.27 -10.11 18.09
N LYS A 94 -8.00 -9.07 18.49
CA LYS A 94 -9.13 -9.17 19.42
C LYS A 94 -10.44 -9.42 18.65
N ASP A 95 -11.50 -9.75 19.36
CA ASP A 95 -12.84 -9.87 18.77
C ASP A 95 -13.20 -8.62 17.96
N GLY A 96 -13.59 -8.84 16.69
CA GLY A 96 -13.90 -7.76 15.75
C GLY A 96 -12.71 -7.19 14.99
N GLN A 97 -11.49 -7.67 15.23
CA GLN A 97 -10.31 -7.37 14.43
C GLN A 97 -9.94 -8.53 13.49
N ALA A 98 -9.39 -8.19 12.34
CA ALA A 98 -8.66 -9.14 11.52
C ALA A 98 -7.20 -9.21 11.99
N GLU A 99 -6.65 -10.42 11.98
CA GLU A 99 -5.20 -10.62 12.08
C GLU A 99 -4.57 -10.17 10.76
N VAL A 100 -3.62 -9.24 10.80
CA VAL A 100 -2.92 -8.75 9.60
C VAL A 100 -1.49 -9.24 9.60
N ILE A 101 -1.11 -9.87 8.49
CA ILE A 101 0.29 -10.11 8.13
C ILE A 101 0.69 -9.10 7.05
N LEU A 102 1.73 -8.32 7.30
CA LEU A 102 2.28 -7.38 6.32
C LEU A 102 3.48 -8.01 5.61
N VAL A 103 3.37 -8.25 4.31
CA VAL A 103 4.39 -8.95 3.51
C VAL A 103 5.11 -7.97 2.59
N GLY A 104 6.43 -7.85 2.72
CA GLY A 104 7.24 -6.85 2.02
C GLY A 104 7.01 -5.45 2.60
N CYS A 105 7.44 -5.23 3.84
CA CYS A 105 7.27 -3.95 4.53
C CYS A 105 8.09 -2.83 3.88
N GLY A 106 9.29 -3.16 3.41
CA GLY A 106 10.25 -2.20 2.90
C GLY A 106 10.92 -1.39 4.01
N ALA A 107 11.77 -0.44 3.61
CA ALA A 107 12.58 0.32 4.55
C ALA A 107 11.73 1.36 5.31
N PRO A 108 12.04 1.64 6.59
CA PRO A 108 11.36 2.66 7.37
C PRO A 108 11.35 4.02 6.67
N ASN A 109 10.22 4.75 6.75
CA ASN A 109 10.00 6.04 6.09
C ASN A 109 10.16 6.04 4.55
N ARG A 110 10.22 4.87 3.90
CA ARG A 110 10.42 4.75 2.45
C ARG A 110 9.43 3.79 1.80
N GLY A 111 9.23 2.61 2.39
CA GLY A 111 8.34 1.58 1.88
C GLY A 111 6.86 1.89 2.14
N MET A 112 5.99 1.59 1.17
CA MET A 112 4.53 1.67 1.37
C MET A 112 4.06 0.73 2.47
N GLY A 113 4.64 -0.46 2.57
CA GLY A 113 4.34 -1.41 3.64
C GLY A 113 4.59 -0.81 5.02
N TRP A 114 5.72 -0.12 5.23
CA TRP A 114 6.01 0.56 6.49
C TRP A 114 4.95 1.60 6.87
N TYR A 115 4.45 2.39 5.91
CA TYR A 115 3.38 3.34 6.20
C TYR A 115 2.07 2.66 6.59
N HIS A 116 1.72 1.53 5.97
CA HIS A 116 0.59 0.71 6.40
C HIS A 116 0.82 0.16 7.82
N ALA A 117 2.04 -0.30 8.11
CA ALA A 117 2.40 -0.80 9.43
C ALA A 117 2.15 0.26 10.50
N ILE A 118 2.72 1.46 10.34
CA ILE A 118 2.56 2.56 11.30
C ILE A 118 1.09 2.96 11.46
N GLN A 119 0.30 2.96 10.39
CA GLN A 119 -1.13 3.25 10.51
C GLN A 119 -1.87 2.23 11.40
N MET A 120 -1.53 0.95 11.29
CA MET A 120 -2.12 -0.09 12.14
C MET A 120 -1.59 -0.03 13.58
N LEU A 121 -0.27 0.14 13.75
CA LEU A 121 0.37 0.22 15.07
C LEU A 121 -0.08 1.45 15.88
N GLU A 122 -0.38 2.55 15.20
CA GLU A 122 -0.92 3.78 15.81
C GLU A 122 -2.46 3.83 15.88
N ASP A 123 -3.12 2.67 15.79
CA ASP A 123 -4.58 2.53 15.93
C ASP A 123 -5.41 3.39 14.95
N LYS A 124 -4.86 3.70 13.76
CA LYS A 124 -5.61 4.40 12.69
C LYS A 124 -6.49 3.45 11.88
N CYS A 125 -6.39 2.15 12.14
CA CYS A 125 -7.20 1.09 11.54
C CYS A 125 -7.68 0.13 12.65
N PRO A 126 -8.66 0.53 13.48
CA PRO A 126 -9.02 -0.21 14.69
C PRO A 126 -9.57 -1.62 14.44
N SER A 127 -10.04 -1.91 13.22
CA SER A 127 -10.47 -3.25 12.80
C SER A 127 -9.33 -4.16 12.36
N ALA A 128 -8.08 -3.71 12.41
CA ALA A 128 -6.90 -4.47 12.03
C ALA A 128 -5.93 -4.56 13.21
N SER A 129 -5.39 -5.76 13.44
CA SER A 129 -4.27 -5.97 14.34
C SER A 129 -3.06 -6.38 13.50
N LEU A 130 -1.97 -5.60 13.58
CA LEU A 130 -0.72 -5.96 12.89
C LEU A 130 0.06 -6.94 13.77
N ASP A 131 -0.16 -8.23 13.54
CA ASP A 131 0.40 -9.29 14.36
C ASP A 131 1.80 -9.67 13.85
N TYR A 132 1.98 -9.69 12.52
CA TYR A 132 3.22 -10.11 11.88
C TYR A 132 3.65 -9.19 10.73
N VAL A 133 4.96 -8.99 10.62
CA VAL A 133 5.63 -8.39 9.46
C VAL A 133 6.58 -9.42 8.85
N VAL A 134 6.37 -9.74 7.58
CA VAL A 134 7.23 -10.63 6.80
C VAL A 134 8.09 -9.78 5.86
N GLU A 135 9.41 -9.75 6.07
CA GLU A 135 10.33 -8.95 5.27
C GLU A 135 11.57 -9.78 4.86
N PRO A 136 11.51 -10.50 3.72
CA PRO A 136 12.58 -11.41 3.31
C PRO A 136 13.92 -10.72 3.05
N TRP A 137 13.93 -9.48 2.57
CA TRP A 137 15.17 -8.81 2.18
C TRP A 137 15.90 -8.26 3.40
N PHE A 138 15.26 -7.41 4.21
CA PHE A 138 15.93 -6.79 5.36
C PHE A 138 16.14 -7.74 6.54
N MET A 139 15.43 -8.86 6.59
CA MET A 139 15.73 -9.94 7.54
C MET A 139 16.68 -11.02 6.97
N GLY A 140 17.07 -10.89 5.70
CA GLY A 140 17.96 -11.80 5.00
C GLY A 140 19.19 -11.08 4.46
N ALA A 141 19.43 -11.21 3.15
CA ALA A 141 20.64 -10.70 2.49
C ALA A 141 20.83 -9.16 2.59
N GLY A 142 19.76 -8.41 2.85
CA GLY A 142 19.78 -6.97 3.01
C GLY A 142 20.05 -6.48 4.43
N ALA A 143 20.16 -7.35 5.43
CA ALA A 143 20.24 -6.97 6.84
C ALA A 143 21.42 -6.04 7.17
N ASP A 144 22.59 -6.29 6.57
CA ASP A 144 23.81 -5.50 6.85
C ASP A 144 23.88 -4.17 6.09
N SER A 145 22.93 -3.91 5.18
CA SER A 145 22.82 -2.62 4.50
C SER A 145 22.37 -1.52 5.47
N GLU A 146 22.68 -0.25 5.19
CA GLU A 146 22.22 0.86 6.03
C GLU A 146 20.68 0.86 6.21
N PRO A 147 19.85 0.69 5.17
CA PRO A 147 18.40 0.52 5.35
C PRO A 147 18.00 -0.74 6.15
N GLY A 148 18.80 -1.82 6.09
CA GLY A 148 18.58 -3.03 6.86
C GLY A 148 18.82 -2.83 8.37
N LYS A 149 19.84 -2.06 8.73
CA LYS A 149 20.08 -1.66 10.13
C LYS A 149 18.96 -0.77 10.67
N GLU A 150 18.54 0.23 9.88
CA GLU A 150 17.37 1.07 10.21
C GLU A 150 16.11 0.20 10.42
N PHE A 151 15.91 -0.80 9.56
CA PHE A 151 14.81 -1.77 9.69
C PHE A 151 14.93 -2.58 10.98
N GLY A 152 16.11 -3.07 11.35
CA GLY A 152 16.34 -3.82 12.59
C GLY A 152 16.11 -3.00 13.87
N GLU A 153 16.45 -1.71 13.84
CA GLU A 153 16.13 -0.77 14.93
C GLU A 153 14.62 -0.55 15.06
N TRP A 154 13.92 -0.39 13.94
CA TRP A 154 12.47 -0.28 13.92
C TRP A 154 11.79 -1.57 14.37
N GLN A 155 12.24 -2.74 13.88
CA GLN A 155 11.76 -4.04 14.33
C GLN A 155 11.82 -4.16 15.86
N SER A 156 12.99 -3.86 16.44
CA SER A 156 13.20 -3.98 17.89
C SER A 156 12.25 -3.06 18.66
N SER A 157 12.04 -1.85 18.15
CA SER A 157 11.12 -0.87 18.74
C SER A 157 9.66 -1.31 18.62
N ALA A 158 9.27 -1.86 17.46
CA ALA A 158 7.91 -2.31 17.20
C ALA A 158 7.55 -3.56 18.02
N GLU A 159 8.47 -4.53 18.11
CA GLU A 159 8.33 -5.72 18.97
C GLU A 159 8.15 -5.34 20.44
N ALA A 160 8.92 -4.36 20.93
CA ALA A 160 8.87 -3.91 22.31
C ALA A 160 7.62 -3.09 22.64
N ALA A 161 7.21 -2.18 21.75
CA ALA A 161 6.10 -1.27 21.99
C ALA A 161 4.73 -1.89 21.72
N TYR A 162 4.63 -2.76 20.71
CA TYR A 162 3.35 -3.25 20.19
C TYR A 162 3.21 -4.77 20.21
N GLY A 163 4.29 -5.52 20.44
CA GLY A 163 4.24 -6.98 20.46
C GLY A 163 4.11 -7.65 19.08
N THR A 164 4.06 -6.87 17.99
CA THR A 164 4.15 -7.34 16.60
C THR A 164 5.42 -8.15 16.39
N LYS A 165 5.36 -9.25 15.65
CA LYS A 165 6.50 -10.11 15.35
C LYS A 165 7.00 -9.94 13.93
N PHE A 166 8.26 -10.25 13.71
CA PHE A 166 8.92 -10.13 12.42
C PHE A 166 9.45 -11.50 11.98
N ALA A 167 9.30 -11.80 10.69
CA ALA A 167 9.70 -13.06 10.09
C ALA A 167 10.33 -12.85 8.71
N ALA A 168 11.25 -13.74 8.33
CA ALA A 168 11.86 -13.71 7.01
C ALA A 168 10.98 -14.40 5.96
N SER A 169 10.19 -15.40 6.35
CA SER A 169 9.28 -16.15 5.49
C SER A 169 7.87 -16.22 6.08
N LEU A 170 6.87 -16.45 5.21
CA LEU A 170 5.53 -16.85 5.61
C LEU A 170 5.52 -18.23 6.30
N ASP A 171 6.50 -19.09 5.99
CA ASP A 171 6.70 -20.39 6.64
C ASP A 171 7.03 -20.30 8.12
N ASP A 172 7.58 -19.17 8.56
CA ASP A 172 7.95 -18.95 9.96
C ASP A 172 6.75 -18.51 10.82
N LEU A 173 5.58 -18.30 10.20
CA LEU A 173 4.38 -17.84 10.90
C LEU A 173 3.60 -19.02 11.48
N PRO A 174 3.00 -18.86 12.68
CA PRO A 174 2.07 -19.85 13.18
C PRO A 174 0.79 -19.87 12.33
N PRO A 175 -0.01 -20.94 12.45
CA PRO A 175 -1.38 -20.93 11.93
C PRO A 175 -2.17 -19.71 12.43
N PRO A 176 -3.09 -19.16 11.61
CA PRO A 176 -3.91 -18.01 12.01
C PRO A 176 -4.66 -18.25 13.33
N ALA A 177 -4.63 -17.26 14.23
CA ALA A 177 -5.42 -17.28 15.46
C ALA A 177 -6.79 -16.60 15.28
N ALA A 178 -6.92 -15.76 14.24
CA ALA A 178 -8.15 -15.09 13.82
C ALA A 178 -8.24 -15.08 12.26
N PRO A 179 -9.32 -14.56 11.65
CA PRO A 179 -9.36 -14.36 10.20
C PRO A 179 -8.16 -13.53 9.73
N ARG A 180 -7.28 -14.16 8.95
CA ARG A 180 -6.02 -13.57 8.49
C ARG A 180 -6.21 -12.81 7.18
N LEU A 181 -5.75 -11.57 7.18
CA LEU A 181 -5.58 -10.73 6.00
C LEU A 181 -4.08 -10.61 5.69
N ALA A 182 -3.68 -10.91 4.46
CA ALA A 182 -2.34 -10.61 3.99
C ALA A 182 -2.31 -9.26 3.27
N LEU A 183 -1.55 -8.31 3.80
CA LEU A 183 -1.27 -7.04 3.14
C LEU A 183 0.07 -7.17 2.41
N ILE A 184 0.04 -7.32 1.10
CA ILE A 184 1.24 -7.50 0.27
C ILE A 184 1.68 -6.14 -0.26
N SER A 185 2.85 -5.67 0.19
CA SER A 185 3.52 -4.42 -0.22
C SER A 185 4.93 -4.64 -0.78
N GLY A 186 5.22 -5.87 -1.22
CA GLY A 186 6.50 -6.27 -1.79
C GLY A 186 6.77 -5.73 -3.20
N ARG A 187 7.86 -6.21 -3.81
CA ARG A 187 8.16 -5.89 -5.21
C ARG A 187 7.14 -6.55 -6.11
N THR A 188 6.69 -5.84 -7.14
CA THR A 188 5.69 -6.35 -8.10
C THR A 188 6.06 -7.70 -8.73
N ALA A 189 7.35 -7.96 -8.97
CA ALA A 189 7.83 -9.24 -9.48
C ALA A 189 7.65 -10.42 -8.50
N ASP A 190 7.58 -10.15 -7.20
CA ASP A 190 7.41 -11.17 -6.16
C ASP A 190 5.92 -11.42 -5.84
N ASN A 191 5.03 -10.47 -6.16
CA ASN A 191 3.62 -10.51 -5.76
C ASN A 191 2.86 -11.79 -6.17
N PRO A 192 3.03 -12.38 -7.37
CA PRO A 192 2.38 -13.64 -7.70
C PRO A 192 2.72 -14.76 -6.70
N ARG A 193 4.01 -14.93 -6.40
CA ARG A 193 4.48 -15.91 -5.42
C ARG A 193 3.96 -15.59 -4.01
N LEU A 194 4.06 -14.33 -3.59
CA LEU A 194 3.63 -13.90 -2.25
C LEU A 194 2.12 -14.08 -2.05
N LEU A 195 1.31 -13.93 -3.11
CA LEU A 195 -0.12 -14.24 -3.08
C LEU A 195 -0.34 -15.73 -2.84
N SER A 196 0.28 -16.60 -3.64
CA SER A 196 0.14 -18.06 -3.49
C SER A 196 0.57 -18.53 -2.11
N GLU A 197 1.71 -18.05 -1.60
CA GLU A 197 2.18 -18.36 -0.25
C GLU A 197 1.19 -17.84 0.81
N SER A 198 0.68 -16.60 0.67
CA SER A 198 -0.28 -16.05 1.64
C SER A 198 -1.57 -16.87 1.70
N ILE A 199 -2.06 -17.37 0.56
CA ILE A 199 -3.21 -18.30 0.48
C ILE A 199 -2.87 -19.60 1.21
N ALA A 200 -1.71 -20.20 0.91
CA ALA A 200 -1.26 -21.45 1.54
C ALA A 200 -1.13 -21.32 3.07
N HIS A 201 -0.75 -20.14 3.57
CA HIS A 201 -0.64 -19.82 5.00
C HIS A 201 -1.95 -19.30 5.62
N GLY A 202 -3.09 -19.58 4.99
CA GLY A 202 -4.41 -19.46 5.60
C GLY A 202 -5.05 -18.07 5.51
N SER A 203 -4.51 -17.18 4.69
CA SER A 203 -5.14 -15.87 4.46
C SER A 203 -6.50 -16.04 3.78
N LYS A 204 -7.50 -15.31 4.26
CA LYS A 204 -8.87 -15.30 3.71
C LYS A 204 -9.17 -14.05 2.89
N CYS A 205 -8.36 -13.01 3.09
CA CYS A 205 -8.39 -11.79 2.32
C CYS A 205 -6.95 -11.37 2.02
N ILE A 206 -6.72 -10.84 0.82
CA ILE A 206 -5.44 -10.28 0.40
C ILE A 206 -5.68 -8.82 0.04
N TYR A 207 -4.97 -7.93 0.71
CA TYR A 207 -4.83 -6.54 0.28
C TYR A 207 -3.52 -6.41 -0.50
N LEU A 208 -3.62 -6.26 -1.81
CA LEU A 208 -2.49 -6.23 -2.72
C LEU A 208 -2.17 -4.77 -3.09
N GLU A 209 -0.96 -4.31 -2.79
CA GLU A 209 -0.49 -3.02 -3.27
C GLU A 209 -0.33 -3.01 -4.79
N LYS A 210 -0.49 -1.81 -5.36
CA LYS A 210 -0.30 -1.59 -6.78
C LYS A 210 1.18 -1.29 -7.08
N PRO A 211 1.73 -1.75 -8.22
CA PRO A 211 1.11 -2.64 -9.20
C PRO A 211 1.02 -4.08 -8.69
N GLY A 212 -0.13 -4.72 -8.89
CA GLY A 212 -0.40 -6.04 -8.37
C GLY A 212 0.48 -7.15 -8.98
N ALA A 213 0.77 -7.07 -10.29
CA ALA A 213 1.63 -8.02 -11.00
C ALA A 213 2.40 -7.33 -12.15
N PRO A 214 3.50 -7.93 -12.64
CA PRO A 214 4.29 -7.39 -13.76
C PRO A 214 3.47 -7.34 -15.05
N THR A 215 2.70 -8.40 -15.33
CA THR A 215 1.86 -8.50 -16.53
C THR A 215 0.38 -8.70 -16.21
N VAL A 216 -0.50 -8.42 -17.18
CA VAL A 216 -1.93 -8.72 -17.06
C VAL A 216 -2.19 -10.22 -16.98
N VAL A 217 -1.41 -11.02 -17.71
CA VAL A 217 -1.53 -12.49 -17.69
C VAL A 217 -1.26 -13.04 -16.29
N GLU A 218 -0.22 -12.57 -15.62
CA GLU A 218 0.06 -12.95 -14.23
C GLU A 218 -1.03 -12.47 -13.28
N LEU A 219 -1.57 -11.26 -13.49
CA LEU A 219 -2.67 -10.74 -12.67
C LEU A 219 -3.95 -11.58 -12.81
N GLU A 220 -4.28 -12.02 -14.02
CA GLU A 220 -5.41 -12.92 -14.29
C GLU A 220 -5.20 -14.31 -13.68
N ALA A 221 -3.97 -14.83 -13.72
CA ALA A 221 -3.61 -16.09 -13.07
C ALA A 221 -3.76 -15.99 -11.54
N MET A 222 -3.24 -14.91 -10.92
CA MET A 222 -3.41 -14.63 -9.49
C MET A 222 -4.88 -14.55 -9.10
N LYS A 223 -5.71 -13.89 -9.92
CA LYS A 223 -7.16 -13.81 -9.69
C LYS A 223 -7.81 -15.20 -9.73
N THR A 224 -7.44 -16.01 -10.72
CA THR A 224 -7.98 -17.38 -10.88
C THR A 224 -7.62 -18.26 -9.68
N GLU A 225 -6.38 -18.17 -9.20
CA GLU A 225 -5.92 -18.89 -8.00
C GLU A 225 -6.70 -18.46 -6.76
N ALA A 226 -6.85 -17.15 -6.52
CA ALA A 226 -7.59 -16.65 -5.38
C ALA A 226 -9.08 -17.04 -5.41
N ASP A 227 -9.72 -16.97 -6.58
CA ASP A 227 -11.11 -17.42 -6.77
C ASP A 227 -11.24 -18.94 -6.46
N ALA A 228 -10.29 -19.76 -6.92
CA ALA A 228 -10.29 -21.19 -6.68
C ALA A 228 -10.08 -21.54 -5.19
N ALA A 229 -9.37 -20.69 -4.45
CA ALA A 229 -9.14 -20.81 -3.02
C ALA A 229 -10.22 -20.15 -2.14
N ASP A 230 -11.25 -19.54 -2.74
CA ASP A 230 -12.26 -18.73 -2.05
C ASP A 230 -11.62 -17.61 -1.19
N VAL A 231 -10.62 -16.93 -1.75
CA VAL A 231 -9.89 -15.83 -1.13
C VAL A 231 -10.24 -14.52 -1.82
N GLU A 232 -10.70 -13.54 -1.03
CA GLU A 232 -10.98 -12.21 -1.55
C GLU A 232 -9.68 -11.43 -1.80
N VAL A 233 -9.55 -10.79 -2.97
CA VAL A 233 -8.42 -9.93 -3.29
C VAL A 233 -8.89 -8.49 -3.48
N LEU A 234 -8.36 -7.60 -2.65
CA LEU A 234 -8.55 -6.15 -2.70
C LEU A 234 -7.27 -5.49 -3.23
N MET A 235 -7.39 -4.58 -4.18
CA MET A 235 -6.23 -3.84 -4.70
C MET A 235 -6.14 -2.44 -4.06
N GLY A 236 -4.94 -2.05 -3.63
CA GLY A 236 -4.63 -0.80 -2.94
C GLY A 236 -4.67 0.46 -3.83
N TYR A 237 -5.77 0.70 -4.55
CA TYR A 237 -5.97 1.92 -5.33
C TYR A 237 -6.43 3.09 -4.45
N ASN A 238 -5.51 3.68 -3.69
CA ASN A 238 -5.80 4.80 -2.79
C ASN A 238 -6.50 6.00 -3.46
N LYS A 239 -6.26 6.24 -4.76
CA LYS A 239 -6.91 7.30 -5.53
C LYS A 239 -8.42 7.10 -5.64
N ASN A 240 -8.91 5.86 -5.65
CA ASN A 240 -10.35 5.58 -5.78
C ASN A 240 -11.14 6.00 -4.54
N VAL A 241 -10.47 6.08 -3.39
CA VAL A 241 -11.08 6.44 -2.10
C VAL A 241 -10.68 7.84 -1.63
N CYS A 242 -9.96 8.60 -2.45
CA CYS A 242 -9.54 9.94 -2.08
C CYS A 242 -10.74 10.89 -1.95
N LYS A 243 -10.61 11.88 -1.08
CA LYS A 243 -11.69 12.83 -0.75
C LYS A 243 -12.23 13.55 -1.98
N TYR A 244 -11.37 13.90 -2.95
CA TYR A 244 -11.80 14.63 -4.14
C TYR A 244 -12.56 13.73 -5.12
N VAL A 245 -12.08 12.51 -5.43
CA VAL A 245 -12.82 11.55 -6.28
C VAL A 245 -14.19 11.27 -5.68
N ARG A 246 -14.24 10.97 -4.38
CA ARG A 246 -15.49 10.67 -3.70
C ARG A 246 -16.46 11.86 -3.74
N LYS A 247 -16.02 13.07 -3.35
CA LYS A 247 -16.88 14.27 -3.40
C LYS A 247 -17.34 14.63 -4.81
N THR A 248 -16.49 14.44 -5.81
CA THR A 248 -16.85 14.69 -7.21
C THR A 248 -17.92 13.71 -7.67
N ARG A 249 -17.82 12.43 -7.31
CA ARG A 249 -18.84 11.42 -7.61
C ARG A 249 -20.16 11.69 -6.89
N GLU A 250 -20.10 11.97 -5.58
CA GLU A 250 -21.27 12.36 -4.77
C GLU A 250 -21.99 13.58 -5.38
N PHE A 251 -21.25 14.57 -5.87
CA PHE A 251 -21.85 15.74 -6.53
C PHE A 251 -22.45 15.40 -7.89
N ALA A 252 -21.75 14.62 -8.71
CA ALA A 252 -22.22 14.21 -10.03
C ALA A 252 -23.54 13.43 -9.97
N GLU A 253 -23.73 12.59 -8.95
CA GLU A 253 -24.99 11.87 -8.71
C GLU A 253 -26.20 12.79 -8.49
N THR A 254 -25.99 14.06 -8.12
CA THR A 254 -27.07 15.05 -7.96
C THR A 254 -27.44 15.79 -9.25
N VAL A 255 -26.69 15.56 -10.34
CA VAL A 255 -26.87 16.24 -11.62
C VAL A 255 -27.12 15.21 -12.71
N ASP A 256 -28.36 15.12 -13.18
CA ASP A 256 -28.75 14.19 -14.24
C ASP A 256 -27.96 14.46 -15.54
N GLY A 257 -27.53 13.38 -16.20
CA GLY A 257 -26.69 13.44 -17.40
C GLY A 257 -25.27 13.99 -17.18
N SER A 258 -24.80 14.13 -15.93
CA SER A 258 -23.44 14.61 -15.67
C SER A 258 -22.37 13.59 -16.04
N HIS A 259 -21.20 14.09 -16.45
CA HIS A 259 -20.02 13.30 -16.75
C HIS A 259 -18.83 13.82 -15.97
N VAL A 260 -18.13 12.93 -15.26
CA VAL A 260 -16.90 13.25 -14.52
C VAL A 260 -15.70 12.83 -15.36
N THR A 261 -14.80 13.77 -15.62
CA THR A 261 -13.51 13.50 -16.28
C THR A 261 -12.39 13.77 -15.30
N PHE A 262 -11.61 12.73 -14.97
CA PHE A 262 -10.39 12.89 -14.21
C PHE A 262 -9.21 13.09 -15.17
N VAL A 263 -8.64 14.29 -15.15
CA VAL A 263 -7.43 14.60 -15.93
C VAL A 263 -6.24 14.49 -14.98
N SER A 264 -5.32 13.57 -15.28
CA SER A 264 -4.03 13.54 -14.60
C SER A 264 -3.20 14.71 -15.10
N ASN A 265 -2.82 15.60 -14.18
CA ASN A 265 -1.79 16.59 -14.43
C ASN A 265 -0.54 16.13 -13.70
N ASN A 266 0.30 15.34 -14.37
CA ASN A 266 1.61 15.03 -13.82
C ASN A 266 2.45 16.31 -13.83
N ALA A 267 3.15 16.58 -12.74
CA ALA A 267 3.95 17.80 -12.58
C ALA A 267 5.26 17.81 -13.39
N TYR A 268 5.37 16.95 -14.41
CA TYR A 268 6.53 16.95 -15.31
C TYR A 268 6.51 18.24 -16.13
N GLU A 269 7.68 18.82 -16.32
CA GLU A 269 7.83 19.96 -17.21
C GLU A 269 7.56 19.48 -18.65
N ASN A 270 7.01 20.35 -19.49
CA ASN A 270 6.76 20.00 -20.89
C ASN A 270 8.05 20.11 -21.71
N THR A 271 9.06 19.32 -21.33
CA THR A 271 10.37 19.20 -21.97
C THR A 271 10.61 17.74 -22.38
N PRO A 272 11.36 17.49 -23.48
CA PRO A 272 11.68 16.13 -23.91
C PRO A 272 12.30 15.27 -22.81
N GLU A 273 13.16 15.86 -21.98
CA GLU A 273 13.89 15.18 -20.91
C GLU A 273 12.95 14.76 -19.77
N SER A 274 12.08 15.66 -19.33
CA SER A 274 11.10 15.40 -18.25
C SER A 274 10.01 14.42 -18.70
N LEU A 275 9.62 14.47 -19.97
CA LEU A 275 8.71 13.50 -20.56
C LEU A 275 9.35 12.12 -20.73
N GLY A 276 10.63 12.04 -21.11
CA GLY A 276 11.38 10.78 -21.16
C GLY A 276 11.38 10.07 -19.81
N GLU A 277 11.75 10.79 -18.74
CA GLU A 277 11.69 10.27 -17.37
C GLU A 277 10.25 9.88 -16.98
N CYS A 278 9.25 10.69 -17.33
CA CYS A 278 7.85 10.34 -17.11
C CYS A 278 7.50 9.00 -17.76
N PHE A 279 7.88 8.76 -19.02
CA PHE A 279 7.57 7.50 -19.68
C PHE A 279 8.37 6.32 -19.13
N GLU A 280 9.62 6.51 -18.70
CA GLU A 280 10.39 5.44 -18.06
C GLU A 280 9.80 5.06 -16.70
N ARG A 281 9.49 6.04 -15.86
CA ARG A 281 8.90 5.82 -14.51
C ARG A 281 7.44 5.36 -14.58
N ASN A 282 6.77 5.60 -15.69
CA ASN A 282 5.43 5.13 -15.98
C ASN A 282 5.42 4.09 -17.12
N ALA A 283 6.53 3.41 -17.39
CA ALA A 283 6.66 2.47 -18.50
C ALA A 283 5.70 1.28 -18.36
N GLU A 284 5.25 1.02 -17.13
CA GLU A 284 4.21 0.06 -16.80
C GLU A 284 2.79 0.50 -17.22
N GLY A 285 2.65 1.70 -17.81
CA GLY A 285 1.45 2.25 -18.42
C GLY A 285 0.82 3.40 -17.62
N MET A 286 0.63 4.57 -18.25
CA MET A 286 -0.10 5.71 -17.64
C MET A 286 -1.52 5.32 -17.17
N LEU A 287 -2.16 4.37 -17.85
CA LEU A 287 -3.48 3.83 -17.47
C LEU A 287 -3.45 3.06 -16.13
N LYS A 288 -2.31 2.48 -15.71
CA LYS A 288 -2.13 1.83 -14.40
C LYS A 288 -2.05 2.85 -13.24
N ASN A 289 -1.68 4.10 -13.53
CA ASN A 289 -1.59 5.21 -12.58
C ASN A 289 -2.83 6.12 -12.55
N MET A 290 -3.76 5.91 -13.47
CA MET A 290 -5.08 6.51 -13.47
C MET A 290 -6.04 5.53 -12.78
N ALA A 291 -6.85 6.06 -11.88
CA ALA A 291 -7.93 5.32 -11.23
C ALA A 291 -8.65 4.41 -12.24
N ILE A 292 -8.67 3.10 -11.97
CA ILE A 292 -9.58 2.14 -12.63
C ILE A 292 -10.84 2.06 -11.78
#